data_AF-A0A969TKD6-F1
#
_entry.id   AF-A0A969TKD6-F1
#
_cell.length_a   1.000
_cell.length_b   1.000
_cell.length_c   1.000
_cell.angle_alpha   90.00
_cell.angle_beta   90.00
_cell.angle_gamma   90.00
#
_symmetry.space_group_name_H-M   'P 1'
#
loop_
_entity.id
_entity.type
_entity.pdbx_description
1 polymer ?
#
loop_
_entity_poly.entity_id
_entity_poly.type
_entity_poly.pdbx_seq_one_letter_code
_entity_poly.pdbx_strand_id
1 'polypeptide(L)'
;MAAGSLLDRRIGWLPPAFASLALLLLLVLQGLQLPSLDSRDPSGRVWGEHFVALKNREMGLWLRLNTPPDTLIATGIAGALPYYAERPVLDALGLNDVHIAHLDVEHMGQGICRRRKDRPHVYSRPPTGVCAVCFIRAIS
;
A
#
# COMPACT_ATOMS: atom_id res chain seq x y z
N MET A 1 6.77 -18.41 -69.92
CA MET A 1 6.45 -16.97 -69.73
C MET A 1 5.99 -16.78 -68.30
N ALA A 2 6.68 -15.90 -67.58
CA ALA A 2 6.68 -15.79 -66.13
C ALA A 2 5.47 -15.05 -65.56
N ALA A 3 4.90 -15.57 -64.48
CA ALA A 3 3.99 -14.86 -63.59
C ALA A 3 4.44 -15.12 -62.14
N GLY A 4 5.54 -14.47 -61.76
CA GLY A 4 6.04 -14.42 -60.40
C GLY A 4 6.16 -12.97 -59.95
N SER A 5 5.79 -12.73 -58.69
CA SER A 5 6.12 -11.55 -57.87
C SER A 5 5.51 -10.18 -58.26
N LEU A 6 4.26 -9.94 -57.84
CA LEU A 6 3.79 -8.57 -57.55
C LEU A 6 3.36 -8.36 -56.09
N LEU A 7 3.49 -9.38 -55.25
CA LEU A 7 3.12 -9.33 -53.83
C LEU A 7 4.32 -9.28 -52.86
N ASP A 8 5.54 -9.11 -53.38
CA ASP A 8 6.77 -9.28 -52.59
C ASP A 8 7.51 -7.98 -52.25
N ARG A 9 6.93 -6.81 -52.50
CA ARG A 9 7.59 -5.53 -52.19
C ARG A 9 6.56 -4.51 -51.80
N ARG A 10 6.43 -4.26 -50.48
CA ARG A 10 6.23 -2.93 -49.83
C ARG A 10 5.92 -3.09 -48.33
N ILE A 11 6.51 -4.06 -47.63
CA ILE A 11 6.80 -3.85 -46.20
C ILE A 11 8.03 -2.95 -46.22
N GLY A 12 7.79 -1.64 -46.38
CA GLY A 12 8.83 -0.64 -46.40
C GLY A 12 9.57 -0.71 -45.07
N TRP A 13 10.79 -1.21 -45.09
CA TRP A 13 11.72 -1.04 -43.99
C TRP A 13 11.85 0.46 -43.79
N LEU A 14 11.22 0.98 -42.72
CA LEU A 14 11.46 2.33 -42.28
C LEU A 14 12.98 2.48 -42.13
N PRO A 15 13.61 3.53 -42.69
CA PRO A 15 15.04 3.72 -42.55
C PRO A 15 15.39 3.65 -41.06
N PRO A 16 16.51 2.99 -40.67
CA PRO A 16 16.82 2.74 -39.26
C PRO A 16 16.82 4.02 -38.41
N ALA A 17 17.16 5.16 -39.03
CA ALA A 17 17.07 6.49 -38.42
C ALA A 17 15.65 6.84 -37.90
N PHE A 18 14.59 6.49 -38.64
CA PHE A 18 13.21 6.74 -38.20
C PHE A 18 12.79 5.81 -37.07
N ALA A 19 13.25 4.55 -37.09
CA ALA A 19 13.01 3.61 -36.00
C ALA A 19 13.71 4.07 -34.71
N SER A 20 14.96 4.55 -34.81
CA SER A 20 15.69 5.11 -33.67
C SER A 20 15.03 6.40 -33.14
N LEU A 21 14.56 7.29 -34.03
CA LEU A 21 13.87 8.50 -33.62
C LEU A 21 12.53 8.21 -32.94
N ALA A 22 11.77 7.23 -33.46
CA ALA A 22 10.51 6.79 -32.87
C ALA A 22 10.72 6.12 -31.50
N LEU A 23 11.78 5.32 -31.35
CA LEU A 23 12.14 4.72 -30.07
C LEU A 23 12.58 5.79 -29.06
N LEU A 24 13.39 6.76 -29.47
CA LEU A 24 13.77 7.90 -28.62
C LEU A 24 12.56 8.73 -28.21
N LEU A 25 11.65 9.02 -29.14
CA LEU A 25 10.41 9.72 -28.85
C LEU A 25 9.54 8.92 -27.88
N LEU A 26 9.44 7.61 -28.04
CA LEU A 26 8.70 6.73 -27.14
C LEU A 26 9.32 6.73 -25.73
N LEU A 27 10.65 6.67 -25.63
CA LEU A 27 11.36 6.75 -24.35
C LEU A 27 11.20 8.12 -23.69
N VAL A 28 11.21 9.21 -24.46
CA VAL A 28 10.94 10.56 -23.95
C VAL A 28 9.49 10.68 -23.47
N LEU A 29 8.52 10.19 -24.24
CA LEU A 29 7.11 10.18 -23.83
C LEU A 29 6.87 9.31 -22.58
N GLN A 30 7.53 8.15 -22.49
CA GLN A 30 7.52 7.33 -21.28
C GLN A 30 8.16 8.05 -20.10
N GLY A 31 9.26 8.78 -20.31
CA GLY A 31 9.92 9.61 -19.29
C GLY A 31 9.06 10.77 -18.80
N LEU A 32 8.29 11.40 -19.69
CA LEU A 32 7.33 12.46 -19.35
C LEU A 32 6.09 11.92 -18.63
N GLN A 33 5.76 10.64 -18.84
CA GLN A 33 4.66 9.95 -18.17
C GLN A 33 5.07 9.28 -16.86
N LEU A 34 6.36 9.20 -16.51
CA LEU A 34 6.77 8.72 -15.20
C LEU A 34 6.20 9.70 -14.17
N PRO A 35 5.15 9.32 -13.41
CA PRO A 35 4.72 10.14 -12.30
C PRO A 35 5.96 10.35 -11.44
N SER A 36 6.23 11.61 -11.13
CA SER A 36 7.35 12.06 -10.33
C SER A 36 7.68 11.02 -9.25
N LEU A 37 8.72 10.21 -9.49
CA LEU A 37 9.54 9.60 -8.44
C LEU A 37 10.34 10.70 -7.73
N ASP A 38 9.79 11.91 -7.70
CA ASP A 38 10.39 13.06 -7.08
C ASP A 38 10.03 12.98 -5.60
N SER A 39 11.01 12.53 -4.83
CA SER A 39 10.95 12.59 -3.37
C SER A 39 10.81 14.01 -2.84
N ARG A 40 10.82 15.04 -3.69
CA ARG A 40 10.58 16.44 -3.31
C ARG A 40 9.13 16.90 -3.47
N ASP A 41 8.26 16.14 -4.15
CA ASP A 41 6.84 16.48 -4.26
C ASP A 41 6.11 16.08 -2.97
N PRO A 42 5.70 17.04 -2.11
CA PRO A 42 5.07 16.75 -0.82
C PRO A 42 3.70 16.09 -0.96
N SER A 43 3.09 16.14 -2.15
CA SER A 43 1.81 15.49 -2.46
C SER A 43 1.98 14.08 -3.03
N GLY A 44 3.22 13.66 -3.29
CA GLY A 44 3.55 12.34 -3.82
C GLY A 44 3.28 11.20 -2.82
N ARG A 45 3.14 9.97 -3.34
CA ARG A 45 2.84 8.78 -2.53
C ARG A 45 3.86 8.54 -1.40
N VAL A 46 5.13 8.87 -1.62
CA VAL A 46 6.21 8.73 -0.62
C VAL A 46 5.97 9.62 0.60
N TRP A 47 5.55 10.88 0.36
CA TRP A 47 5.23 11.81 1.45
C TRP A 47 3.92 11.44 2.16
N GLY A 48 2.95 10.90 1.43
CA GLY A 48 1.74 10.34 2.02
C GLY A 48 2.05 9.26 3.06
N GLU A 49 2.90 8.29 2.72
CA GLU A 49 3.34 7.23 3.64
C GLU A 49 4.15 7.79 4.82
N HIS A 50 5.01 8.79 4.57
CA HIS A 50 5.74 9.48 5.63
C HIS A 50 4.81 10.15 6.65
N PHE A 51 3.77 10.84 6.19
CA PHE A 51 2.79 11.47 7.05
C PHE A 51 1.98 10.45 7.86
N VAL A 52 1.64 9.30 7.25
CA VAL A 52 0.99 8.19 7.97
C VAL A 52 1.91 7.67 9.08
N ALA A 53 3.20 7.47 8.82
CA ALA A 53 4.16 7.03 9.82
C ALA A 53 4.31 8.04 10.98
N LEU A 54 4.42 9.34 10.68
CA LEU A 54 4.51 10.40 11.68
C LEU A 54 3.27 10.47 12.57
N LYS A 55 2.07 10.44 11.98
CA LYS A 55 0.82 10.44 12.75
C LYS A 55 0.76 9.25 13.72
N ASN A 56 1.15 8.07 13.25
CA ASN A 56 1.16 6.85 14.06
C ASN A 56 2.21 6.88 15.17
N ARG A 57 3.36 7.54 14.93
CA ARG A 57 4.35 7.81 15.97
C ARG A 57 3.76 8.65 17.10
N GLU A 58 3.15 9.79 16.78
CA GLU A 58 2.58 10.67 17.81
C GLU A 58 1.46 9.99 18.59
N MET A 59 0.58 9.24 17.91
CA MET A 59 -0.45 8.45 18.59
C MET A 59 0.16 7.36 19.49
N GLY A 60 1.19 6.66 19.04
CA GLY A 60 1.89 5.65 19.83
C GLY A 60 2.49 6.26 21.09
N LEU A 61 3.21 7.38 20.97
CA LEU A 61 3.77 8.10 22.12
C LEU A 61 2.68 8.56 23.10
N TRP A 62 1.56 9.08 22.59
CA TRP A 62 0.43 9.45 23.44
C TRP A 62 -0.14 8.23 24.19
N LEU A 63 -0.37 7.11 23.51
CA LEU A 63 -0.86 5.88 24.13
C LEU A 63 0.10 5.38 25.21
N ARG A 64 1.41 5.44 24.96
CA ARG A 64 2.43 5.05 25.94
C ARG A 64 2.36 5.89 27.22
N LEU A 65 2.07 7.17 27.10
CA LEU A 65 2.02 8.08 28.25
C LEU A 65 0.68 8.03 28.99
N ASN A 66 -0.40 7.62 28.32
CA ASN A 66 -1.77 7.78 28.81
C ASN A 66 -2.51 6.45 29.06
N THR A 67 -1.87 5.30 28.84
CA THR A 67 -2.49 3.99 29.08
C THR A 67 -1.59 3.07 29.92
N PRO A 68 -2.16 2.17 30.73
CA PRO A 68 -1.40 1.12 31.41
C PRO A 68 -0.55 0.27 30.45
N PRO A 69 0.63 -0.23 30.88
CA PRO A 69 1.56 -0.99 30.03
C PRO A 69 0.98 -2.29 29.45
N ASP A 70 -0.03 -2.86 30.10
CA ASP A 70 -0.75 -4.07 29.73
C ASP A 70 -1.99 -3.80 28.85
N THR A 71 -2.26 -2.54 28.49
CA THR A 71 -3.41 -2.17 27.65
C THR A 71 -3.30 -2.82 26.27
N LEU A 72 -4.28 -3.66 25.93
CA LEU A 72 -4.36 -4.27 24.62
C LEU A 72 -5.00 -3.31 23.62
N ILE A 73 -4.25 -2.95 22.57
CA ILE A 73 -4.68 -2.03 21.52
C ILE A 73 -5.04 -2.82 20.26
N ALA A 74 -6.25 -2.64 19.75
CA ALA A 74 -6.63 -3.17 18.44
C ALA A 74 -6.35 -2.12 17.36
N THR A 75 -5.52 -2.42 16.37
CA THR A 75 -5.19 -1.48 15.28
C THR A 75 -5.19 -2.19 13.94
N GLY A 76 -5.40 -1.46 12.85
CA GLY A 76 -5.20 -1.99 11.49
C GLY A 76 -3.87 -1.56 10.89
N ILE A 77 -2.99 -1.00 11.73
CA ILE A 77 -1.72 -0.42 11.33
C ILE A 77 -0.63 -1.12 12.13
N ALA A 78 0.13 -1.97 11.46
CA ALA A 78 1.38 -2.50 12.01
C ALA A 78 2.53 -1.49 11.83
N GLY A 79 3.59 -1.63 12.61
CA GLY A 79 4.79 -0.79 12.50
C GLY A 79 4.85 0.35 13.51
N ALA A 80 4.75 1.61 13.04
CA ALA A 80 5.06 2.79 13.87
C ALA A 80 4.21 2.88 15.16
N LEU A 81 2.89 2.70 15.07
CA LEU A 81 2.01 2.78 16.24
C LEU A 81 2.39 1.76 17.33
N PRO A 82 2.43 0.44 17.08
CA PRO A 82 2.82 -0.53 18.11
C PRO A 82 4.24 -0.32 18.61
N TYR A 83 5.18 0.07 17.73
CA TYR A 83 6.57 0.34 18.10
C TYR A 83 6.69 1.46 19.13
N TYR A 84 6.03 2.61 18.90
CA TYR A 84 6.10 3.75 19.81
C TYR A 84 5.17 3.63 21.02
N ALA A 85 4.05 2.89 20.91
CA ALA A 85 3.14 2.66 22.02
C ALA A 85 3.76 1.78 23.11
N GLU A 86 4.63 0.83 22.76
CA GLU A 86 5.15 -0.18 23.68
C GLU A 86 4.00 -0.84 24.47
N ARG A 87 2.94 -1.24 23.74
CA ARG A 87 1.75 -1.91 24.26
C ARG A 87 1.49 -3.20 23.51
N PRO A 88 0.83 -4.19 24.15
CA PRO A 88 0.28 -5.33 23.43
C PRO A 88 -0.66 -4.86 22.31
N VAL A 89 -0.46 -5.36 21.09
CA VAL A 89 -1.24 -4.94 19.91
C VAL A 89 -1.83 -6.12 19.16
N LEU A 90 -3.14 -6.06 18.93
CA LEU A 90 -3.87 -6.95 18.02
C LEU A 90 -4.01 -6.28 16.65
N ASP A 91 -3.31 -6.78 15.64
CA ASP A 91 -3.48 -6.29 14.27
C ASP A 91 -4.73 -6.89 13.62
N ALA A 92 -5.75 -6.05 13.46
CA ALA A 92 -7.02 -6.40 12.86
C ALA A 92 -6.92 -6.71 11.36
N LEU A 93 -5.76 -6.55 10.71
CA LEU A 93 -5.49 -6.95 9.33
C LEU A 93 -4.73 -8.27 9.21
N GLY A 94 -4.23 -8.83 10.31
CA GLY A 94 -3.57 -10.13 10.34
C GLY A 94 -2.13 -10.13 9.85
N LEU A 95 -1.41 -9.00 9.89
CA LEU A 95 0.04 -9.00 9.70
C LEU A 95 0.77 -9.61 10.89
N ASN A 96 0.20 -9.50 12.11
CA ASN A 96 0.80 -10.06 13.33
C ASN A 96 -0.05 -11.13 14.04
N ASP A 97 -1.25 -11.44 13.57
CA ASP A 97 -2.16 -12.40 14.19
C ASP A 97 -2.36 -13.61 13.28
N VAL A 98 -1.92 -14.78 13.73
CA VAL A 98 -1.94 -16.04 12.97
C VAL A 98 -3.35 -16.47 12.59
N HIS A 99 -4.34 -16.23 13.45
CA HIS A 99 -5.74 -16.59 13.15
C HIS A 99 -6.25 -15.73 12.00
N ILE A 100 -6.07 -14.40 12.09
CA ILE A 100 -6.49 -13.48 11.03
C ILE A 100 -5.69 -13.74 9.74
N ALA A 101 -4.40 -14.10 9.84
CA ALA A 101 -3.53 -14.41 8.70
C ALA A 101 -3.94 -15.67 7.92
N HIS A 102 -4.77 -16.55 8.48
CA HIS A 102 -5.24 -17.77 7.81
C HIS A 102 -6.73 -17.73 7.45
N LEU A 103 -7.38 -16.58 7.65
CA LEU A 103 -8.76 -16.41 7.17
C LEU A 103 -8.80 -16.58 5.66
N ASP A 104 -9.71 -17.46 5.24
CA ASP A 104 -10.04 -17.63 3.85
C ASP A 104 -10.92 -16.46 3.41
N VAL A 105 -10.50 -15.77 2.35
CA VAL A 105 -11.15 -14.57 1.84
C VAL A 105 -11.34 -14.76 0.35
N GLU A 106 -12.59 -14.76 -0.08
CA GLU A 106 -13.03 -15.09 -1.45
C GLU A 106 -12.32 -14.28 -2.55
N HIS A 107 -11.78 -13.10 -2.21
CA HIS A 107 -11.09 -12.20 -3.14
C HIS A 107 -9.67 -11.86 -2.70
N MET A 108 -8.98 -12.81 -2.05
CA MET A 108 -7.56 -12.67 -1.68
C MET A 108 -6.72 -12.34 -2.93
N GLY A 109 -5.84 -11.33 -2.83
CA GLY A 109 -4.99 -10.91 -3.95
C GLY A 109 -5.64 -9.95 -4.96
N GLN A 110 -6.90 -9.56 -4.79
CA GLN A 110 -7.59 -8.63 -5.70
C GLN A 110 -7.81 -7.24 -5.08
N GLY A 111 -7.17 -6.20 -5.62
CA GLY A 111 -7.32 -4.79 -5.22
C GLY A 111 -6.32 -4.31 -4.15
N ILE A 112 -6.57 -3.13 -3.56
CA ILE A 112 -5.75 -2.56 -2.47
C ILE A 112 -5.90 -3.49 -1.26
N CYS A 113 -4.83 -4.22 -0.90
CA CYS A 113 -4.72 -5.19 0.21
C CYS A 113 -6.08 -5.48 0.89
N ARG A 114 -6.89 -6.36 0.28
CA ARG A 114 -8.23 -6.64 0.78
C ARG A 114 -8.14 -7.22 2.18
N ARG A 115 -8.74 -6.48 3.10
CA ARG A 115 -8.73 -6.63 4.55
C ARG A 115 -9.23 -8.01 4.98
N ARG A 116 -8.32 -8.86 5.47
CA ARG A 116 -8.68 -9.93 6.40
C ARG A 116 -9.14 -9.27 7.70
N LYS A 117 -10.41 -9.46 8.06
CA LYS A 117 -11.01 -8.91 9.28
C LYS A 117 -11.95 -9.93 9.89
N ASP A 118 -11.60 -10.42 11.07
CA ASP A 118 -12.50 -11.20 11.90
C ASP A 118 -12.90 -10.35 13.11
N ARG A 119 -14.05 -9.67 12.98
CA ARG A 119 -14.59 -8.81 14.04
C ARG A 119 -14.90 -9.62 15.31
N PRO A 120 -15.58 -10.78 15.24
CA PRO A 120 -15.73 -11.66 16.40
C PRO A 120 -14.42 -11.99 17.12
N HIS A 121 -13.37 -12.40 16.41
CA HIS A 121 -12.05 -12.67 17.03
C HIS A 121 -11.48 -11.45 17.72
N VAL A 122 -11.56 -10.27 17.09
CA VAL A 122 -11.11 -9.00 17.67
C VAL A 122 -11.92 -8.60 18.90
N TYR A 123 -13.25 -8.79 18.90
CA TYR A 123 -14.10 -8.46 20.04
C TYR A 123 -14.03 -9.50 21.17
N SER A 124 -13.72 -10.76 20.84
CA SER A 124 -13.53 -11.85 21.82
C SER A 124 -12.28 -11.67 22.68
N ARG A 125 -11.31 -10.90 22.18
CA ARG A 125 -10.18 -10.39 22.96
C ARG A 125 -10.50 -8.95 23.33
N PRO A 126 -11.26 -8.69 24.41
CA PRO A 126 -11.69 -7.34 24.73
C PRO A 126 -10.46 -6.44 24.79
N PRO A 127 -10.30 -5.46 23.88
CA PRO A 127 -9.24 -4.49 24.03
C PRO A 127 -9.54 -3.73 25.31
N THR A 128 -8.68 -3.83 26.31
CA THR A 128 -8.83 -3.10 27.58
C THR A 128 -8.72 -1.58 27.38
N GLY A 129 -8.32 -1.12 26.20
CA GLY A 129 -8.47 0.28 25.81
C GLY A 129 -8.03 0.52 24.37
N VAL A 130 -8.88 1.17 23.59
CA VAL A 130 -8.58 1.80 22.29
C VAL A 130 -8.52 0.88 21.07
N CYS A 131 -9.45 1.12 20.13
CA CYS A 131 -9.43 0.59 18.77
C CYS A 131 -8.93 1.67 17.80
N ALA A 132 -7.66 1.61 17.39
CA ALA A 132 -7.04 2.56 16.46
C ALA A 132 -7.40 2.30 14.99
N VAL A 133 -8.22 1.27 14.68
CA VAL A 133 -8.82 1.09 13.34
C VAL A 133 -9.83 2.21 13.02
N CYS A 134 -10.37 2.86 14.06
CA CYS A 134 -11.36 3.94 14.00
C CYS A 134 -10.97 5.00 15.03
N PHE A 135 -10.13 5.97 14.67
CA PHE A 135 -10.05 7.15 15.52
C PHE A 135 -11.41 7.87 15.47
N ILE A 136 -11.95 8.14 16.67
CA ILE A 136 -13.25 8.75 17.01
C ILE A 136 -14.43 7.78 17.12
N ARG A 137 -14.53 7.06 18.26
CA ARG A 137 -15.76 6.96 19.08
C ARG A 137 -15.46 6.23 20.39
N ALA A 138 -14.78 6.87 21.34
CA ALA A 138 -14.74 6.44 22.75
C ALA A 138 -14.01 7.47 23.62
N ILE A 139 -14.56 8.68 23.73
CA ILE A 139 -14.46 9.45 24.98
C ILE A 139 -15.88 10.02 25.17
N SER A 140 -16.62 9.43 26.08
CA SER A 140 -17.81 10.00 26.73
C SER A 140 -17.55 9.93 28.22
#